data_AF-A0A968EMK8-F1
#
_entry.id   AF-A0A968EMK8-F1
#
_cell.length_a   1.000
_cell.length_b   1.000
_cell.length_c   1.000
_cell.angle_alpha   90.00
_cell.angle_beta   90.00
_cell.angle_gamma   90.00
#
_symmetry.space_group_name_H-M   'P 1'
#
loop_
_entity.id
_entity.type
_entity.pdbx_description
1 polymer ?
#
loop_
_entity_poly.entity_id
_entity_poly.type
_entity_poly.pdbx_seq_one_letter_code
_entity_poly.pdbx_strand_id
1 'polypeptide(L)' 'RLAEAVEVVRSKRRDDGRWLLDRVHPGRTWFDPEEEGAPSRFITLGALRVLRWWDGA' A
#
# COMPACT_ATOMS: atom_id res chain seq x y z
N ARG A 1 10.29 10.93 14.09
CA ARG A 1 8.86 10.78 14.45
C ARG A 1 8.07 9.86 13.51
N LEU A 2 8.52 9.58 12.28
CA LEU A 2 7.79 8.71 11.34
C LEU A 2 8.24 7.23 11.34
N ALA A 3 9.23 6.86 12.14
CA ALA A 3 9.81 5.50 12.12
C ALA A 3 8.77 4.41 12.37
N GLU A 4 7.91 4.57 13.39
CA GLU A 4 6.84 3.61 13.68
C GLU A 4 5.86 3.44 12.50
N ALA A 5 5.49 4.55 11.85
CA ALA A 5 4.62 4.50 10.67
C ALA A 5 5.29 3.79 9.49
N VAL A 6 6.59 3.99 9.30
CA VAL A 6 7.36 3.29 8.26
C VAL A 6 7.44 1.79 8.54
N GLU A 7 7.62 1.39 9.79
CA GLU A 7 7.58 -0.03 10.17
C GLU A 7 6.22 -0.67 9.90
N VAL A 8 5.11 0.05 10.11
CA VAL A 8 3.77 -0.43 9.72
C VAL A 8 3.67 -0.63 8.20
N VAL A 9 4.26 0.26 7.40
CA VAL A 9 4.28 0.08 5.94
C VAL A 9 5.13 -1.14 5.58
N ARG A 10 6.32 -1.32 6.17
CA ARG A 10 7.19 -2.46 5.90
C ARG A 10 6.56 -3.79 6.30
N SER A 11 5.90 -3.85 7.46
CA SER A 11 5.30 -5.08 7.98
C SER A 11 4.15 -5.60 7.11
N LYS A 12 3.49 -4.72 6.36
CA LYS A 12 2.43 -5.09 5.41
C LYS A 12 2.94 -5.52 4.02
N ARG A 13 4.25 -5.44 3.75
CA ARG A 13 4.83 -5.89 2.48
C ARG A 13 4.79 -7.42 2.43
N ARG A 14 4.19 -7.98 1.39
CA ARG A 14 4.21 -9.42 1.13
C ARG A 14 5.54 -9.87 0.52
N ASP A 15 5.74 -11.18 0.44
CA ASP A 15 6.94 -11.81 -0.13
C ASP A 15 7.18 -11.42 -1.61
N ASP A 16 6.11 -11.10 -2.34
CA ASP A 16 6.18 -10.61 -3.73
C ASP A 16 6.53 -9.12 -3.83
N GLY A 17 6.77 -8.46 -2.70
CA GLY A 17 7.11 -7.05 -2.61
C GLY A 17 5.93 -6.09 -2.76
N ARG A 18 4.68 -6.59 -2.72
CA ARG A 18 3.46 -5.79 -2.91
C ARG A 18 2.65 -5.65 -1.62
N TRP A 19 1.67 -4.74 -1.67
CA TRP A 19 0.72 -4.49 -0.59
C TRP A 19 -0.69 -4.79 -1.06
N LEU A 20 -1.49 -5.38 -0.18
CA LEU A 20 -2.88 -5.70 -0.47
C LEU A 20 -3.77 -4.45 -0.38
N LEU A 21 -4.89 -4.48 -1.11
CA LEU A 21 -6.02 -3.63 -0.80
C LEU A 21 -6.79 -4.20 0.40
N ASP A 22 -6.67 -3.56 1.56
CA ASP A 22 -7.29 -4.05 2.80
C ASP A 22 -8.83 -3.96 2.76
N ARG A 23 -9.38 -2.94 2.10
CA ARG A 23 -10.83 -2.73 2.09
C ARG A 23 -11.29 -1.95 0.86
N VAL A 24 -12.37 -2.41 0.25
CA VAL A 24 -13.17 -1.64 -0.69
C VAL A 24 -14.37 -1.06 0.06
N HIS A 25 -14.52 0.26 0.01
CA HIS A 25 -15.65 0.93 0.63
C HIS A 25 -16.87 0.92 -0.32
N PRO A 26 -18.05 0.48 0.13
CA PRO A 26 -19.23 0.43 -0.72
C PRO A 26 -19.74 1.83 -1.06
N GLY A 27 -20.29 2.00 -2.26
CA GLY A 27 -20.85 3.27 -2.72
C GLY A 27 -20.92 3.37 -4.24
N ARG A 28 -21.48 4.48 -4.74
CA ARG A 28 -21.51 4.75 -6.18
C ARG A 28 -20.13 5.22 -6.62
N THR A 29 -19.46 4.45 -7.46
CA THR A 29 -18.16 4.77 -8.04
C THR A 29 -18.30 5.09 -9.53
N TRP A 30 -17.34 5.84 -10.06
CA TRP A 30 -17.23 6.10 -11.51
C TRP A 30 -16.49 4.98 -12.25
N PHE A 31 -15.74 4.16 -11.52
CA PHE A 31 -14.93 3.05 -12.02
C PHE A 31 -15.00 1.88 -11.05
N ASP A 32 -14.73 0.68 -11.56
CA ASP A 32 -14.61 -0.51 -10.72
C ASP A 32 -13.37 -0.38 -9.83
N PRO A 33 -13.52 -0.57 -8.51
CA PRO A 33 -12.37 -0.58 -7.61
C PRO A 33 -11.46 -1.78 -7.88
N GLU A 34 -10.20 -1.70 -7.44
CA GLU A 34 -9.34 -2.89 -7.36
C GLU A 34 -9.97 -3.94 -6.43
N GLU A 35 -9.56 -5.20 -6.58
CA GLU A 35 -10.10 -6.31 -5.79
C GLU A 35 -9.57 -6.27 -4.35
N GLU A 36 -10.48 -6.36 -3.37
CA GLU A 36 -10.14 -6.48 -1.95
C GLU A 36 -9.33 -7.76 -1.69
N GLY A 37 -8.25 -7.66 -0.92
CA GLY A 37 -7.34 -8.78 -0.66
C GLY A 37 -6.36 -9.10 -1.79
N ALA A 38 -6.49 -8.47 -2.97
CA ALA A 38 -5.52 -8.57 -4.05
C ALA A 38 -4.41 -7.51 -3.90
N PRO A 39 -3.20 -7.75 -4.45
CA PRO A 39 -2.14 -6.73 -4.47
C PRO A 39 -2.60 -5.46 -5.20
N SER A 40 -2.65 -4.33 -4.50
CA SER A 40 -3.05 -3.03 -5.07
C SER A 40 -1.90 -2.37 -5.80
N ARG A 41 -2.15 -1.89 -7.02
CA ARG A 41 -1.17 -1.15 -7.81
C ARG A 41 -0.84 0.20 -7.17
N PHE A 42 -1.86 0.90 -6.69
CA PHE A 42 -1.70 2.25 -6.14
C PHE A 42 -1.03 2.24 -4.77
N ILE A 43 -1.43 1.33 -3.88
CA ILE A 43 -0.78 1.20 -2.56
C ILE A 43 0.67 0.77 -2.74
N THR A 44 0.93 -0.20 -3.62
CA THR A 44 2.30 -0.66 -3.88
C THR A 44 3.18 0.47 -4.43
N LEU A 45 2.68 1.26 -5.40
CA LEU A 45 3.42 2.41 -5.92
C LEU A 45 3.73 3.44 -4.82
N GLY A 46 2.74 3.78 -4.00
CA GLY A 46 2.88 4.73 -2.90
C GLY A 46 3.89 4.25 -1.84
N ALA A 47 3.75 3.00 -1.39
CA ALA A 47 4.63 2.40 -0.40
C ALA A 47 6.08 2.33 -0.91
N LEU A 48 6.29 1.90 -2.16
CA LEU A 48 7.63 1.88 -2.76
C LEU A 48 8.24 3.28 -2.85
N ARG A 49 7.45 4.31 -3.17
CA ARG A 49 7.94 5.70 -3.24
C ARG A 49 8.36 6.22 -1.87
N VAL A 50 7.53 6.01 -0.84
CA VAL A 50 7.82 6.46 0.53
C VAL A 50 9.03 5.72 1.10
N LEU A 51 9.10 4.40 0.92
CA LEU A 51 10.22 3.60 1.43
C LEU A 51 11.54 3.97 0.75
N ARG A 52 11.57 4.15 -0.58
CA ARG A 52 12.79 4.65 -1.24
C ARG A 52 13.25 6.01 -0.72
N TRP A 53 12.32 6.93 -0.45
CA TRP A 53 12.64 8.23 0.11
C TRP A 53 13.17 8.12 1.55
N TRP A 54 12.56 7.27 2.38
CA TRP A 54 12.96 7.06 3.76
C TRP A 54 14.31 6.35 3.90
N ASP A 55 14.57 5.35 3.04
CA ASP A 55 15.78 4.54 3.06
C ASP A 55 16.98 5.24 2.41
N GLY A 56 16.71 6.16 1.48
CA GLY A 56 17.71 6.91 0.72
C GLY A 56 18.01 8.31 1.26
N ALA A 57 17.55 8.63 2.47
CA ALA A 57 18.00 9.78 3.25
C ALA A 57 19.27 9.45 4.05
#